data_AF-A0A7R7HWU5-F1
#
_entry.id   AF-A0A7R7HWU5-F1
#
_cell.length_a   1.000
_cell.length_b   1.000
_cell.length_c   1.000
_cell.angle_alpha   90.00
_cell.angle_beta   90.00
_cell.angle_gamma   90.00
#
_symmetry.space_group_name_H-M   'P 1'
#
loop_
_entity.id
_entity.type
_entity.pdbx_description
1 polymer ?
#
loop_
_entity_poly.entity_id
_entity_poly.type
_entity_poly.pdbx_seq_one_letter_code
_entity_poly.pdbx_strand_id
1 'polypeptide(L)'
;MNRIPVLPVLAGLLLAYLLVPIVAFAVRLAGSGGAAAAPGVGAALVTSLVTATIATVVIGVLGVPLGYLLARRRGRVAAALGVLVQLPLALPPLISGVLLVYLVGPYAPLGALTGGRLTDTRIGIVLAQVFVAAPFLVVAARSAFAAVDPALTDVAATLGHGRLSRFVRVALPVAGGGIRAGLLLAWLRAFGEFGATVILAYHPYTLPVFTYVQFGSTGLPATVLPVAVALLAALTVLVAADHLRLPRRRRQAVLPAPVRPNGRPGPLIGFDLTATVGGFGLAVAHPPGARTLAILGPSGAGKSMTLRALAGLLPAAGRVTLTGDGGPERLAGLDPEHREIGYLPQDPALLPQLTVWRQVLFGVGADPAVAAYWLDRLGLADLADRRPDQLSGGQRRRVALARALTRRPRLLLLDEPFAGLDTPVRDELRHELRALQRDTGMATVLVTHDPDEAALLADEVLLLSAGTVRQQGRQEEVYAHPCDPRAARLLGIRNLTAGTVGPGGVLRCGAAAVCDTDLPAGTDVTWCVRPDQITLSTMDGAGAAGGLAGRVVDVVRLAAFTETVIELPTGDRLTATRTGPAPEPATPVRLAIPPDAVTLWPSR
;
A
#
# COMPACT_ATOMS: atom_id res chain seq x y z
N MET A 1 34.72 -29.77 -18.50
CA MET A 1 35.03 -29.40 -17.09
C MET A 1 33.73 -29.01 -16.39
N ASN A 2 33.19 -29.90 -15.56
CA ASN A 2 32.00 -29.63 -14.74
C ASN A 2 32.27 -28.42 -13.84
N ARG A 3 31.47 -27.35 -14.01
CA ARG A 3 31.45 -26.23 -13.06
C ARG A 3 30.87 -26.77 -11.76
N ILE A 4 31.75 -27.05 -10.78
CA ILE A 4 31.32 -27.37 -9.42
C ILE A 4 30.40 -26.23 -8.97
N PRO A 5 29.19 -26.54 -8.46
CA PRO A 5 28.26 -25.51 -8.06
C PRO A 5 28.81 -24.85 -6.79
N VAL A 6 29.44 -23.68 -6.98
CA VAL A 6 30.16 -22.92 -5.95
C VAL A 6 29.26 -22.60 -4.75
N LEU A 7 27.98 -22.30 -4.98
CA LEU A 7 27.01 -21.97 -3.94
C LEU A 7 26.75 -23.13 -2.97
N PRO A 8 26.38 -24.35 -3.42
CA PRO A 8 26.30 -25.54 -2.56
C PRO A 8 27.58 -25.85 -1.79
N VAL A 9 28.76 -25.68 -2.41
CA VAL A 9 30.03 -25.96 -1.75
C VAL A 9 30.27 -24.97 -0.60
N LEU A 10 30.09 -23.67 -0.85
CA LEU A 10 30.23 -22.65 0.19
C LEU A 10 29.21 -22.85 1.32
N ALA A 11 27.96 -23.18 0.99
CA ALA A 11 26.94 -23.50 1.97
C ALA A 11 27.29 -24.75 2.81
N GLY A 12 27.80 -25.80 2.16
CA GLY A 12 28.26 -27.02 2.81
C GLY A 12 29.45 -26.79 3.74
N LEU A 13 30.41 -25.96 3.34
CA LEU A 13 31.55 -25.58 4.17
C LEU A 13 31.12 -24.84 5.43
N LEU A 14 30.22 -23.86 5.30
CA LEU A 14 29.69 -23.15 6.47
C LEU A 14 28.90 -24.09 7.39
N LEU A 15 28.07 -24.98 6.81
CA LEU A 15 27.32 -25.96 7.58
C LEU A 15 28.25 -26.90 8.37
N ALA A 16 29.30 -27.41 7.72
CA ALA A 16 30.30 -28.24 8.37
C ALA A 16 30.99 -27.49 9.52
N TYR A 17 31.41 -26.24 9.30
CA TYR A 17 32.03 -25.41 10.34
C TYR A 17 31.12 -25.24 11.57
N LEU A 18 29.82 -25.07 11.37
CA LEU A 18 28.84 -24.92 12.47
C LEU A 18 28.53 -26.25 13.18
N LEU A 19 28.49 -27.37 12.45
CA LEU A 19 28.09 -28.67 13.00
C LEU A 19 29.24 -29.46 13.63
N VAL A 20 30.47 -29.35 13.12
CA VAL A 20 31.62 -30.14 13.61
C VAL A 20 31.84 -29.99 15.13
N PRO A 21 31.82 -28.78 15.73
CA PRO A 21 31.96 -28.63 17.19
C PRO A 21 30.83 -29.31 17.97
N ILE A 22 29.60 -29.27 17.45
CA ILE A 22 28.42 -29.89 18.08
C ILE A 22 28.53 -31.41 18.03
N VAL A 23 28.94 -31.97 16.89
CA VAL A 23 29.18 -33.41 16.72
C VAL A 23 30.32 -33.89 17.62
N ALA A 24 31.44 -33.15 17.67
CA ALA A 24 32.57 -33.47 18.55
C ALA A 24 32.15 -33.45 20.03
N PHE A 25 31.32 -32.49 20.43
CA PHE A 25 30.74 -32.45 21.77
C PHE A 25 29.81 -33.63 22.04
N ALA A 26 28.96 -34.03 21.09
CA ALA A 26 28.07 -35.18 21.24
C ALA A 26 28.83 -36.50 21.44
N VAL A 27 29.91 -36.71 20.69
CA VAL A 27 30.82 -37.87 20.86
C VAL A 27 31.42 -37.86 22.27
N ARG A 28 31.89 -36.70 22.74
CA ARG A 28 32.43 -36.56 24.09
C ARG A 28 31.40 -36.81 25.19
N LEU A 29 30.17 -36.33 25.00
CA LEU A 29 29.06 -36.56 25.92
C LEU A 29 28.75 -38.07 26.03
N ALA A 30 28.70 -38.78 24.90
CA ALA A 30 28.48 -40.23 24.88
C ALA A 30 29.59 -41.02 25.61
N GLY A 31 30.85 -40.58 25.50
CA GLY A 31 31.98 -41.21 26.19
C GLY A 31 32.11 -40.87 27.69
N SER A 32 31.31 -39.95 28.23
CA SER A 32 31.46 -39.44 29.59
C SER A 32 30.83 -40.30 30.70
N GLY A 33 30.22 -41.45 30.38
CA GLY A 33 29.80 -42.46 31.35
C GLY A 33 28.71 -42.03 32.35
N GLY A 34 27.97 -40.95 32.05
CA GLY A 34 27.07 -40.31 32.99
C GLY A 34 27.83 -39.29 33.84
N ALA A 35 27.93 -38.05 33.34
CA ALA A 35 28.57 -36.96 34.07
C ALA A 35 27.98 -36.85 35.48
N ALA A 36 28.82 -36.99 36.51
CA ALA A 36 28.42 -36.83 37.90
C ALA A 36 27.64 -35.52 38.06
N ALA A 37 26.48 -35.57 38.70
CA ALA A 37 25.63 -34.40 38.90
C ALA A 37 26.41 -33.32 39.67
N ALA A 38 26.81 -32.25 38.98
CA ALA A 38 27.40 -31.10 39.65
C ALA A 38 26.28 -30.37 40.42
N PRO A 39 26.34 -30.32 41.77
CA PRO A 39 25.33 -29.65 42.56
C PRO A 39 25.26 -28.18 42.14
N GLY A 40 24.06 -27.70 41.79
CA GLY A 40 23.81 -26.32 41.36
C GLY A 40 23.54 -26.10 39.87
N VAL A 41 23.78 -27.07 38.98
CA VAL A 41 23.45 -26.93 37.53
C VAL A 41 21.96 -26.63 37.33
N GLY A 42 21.07 -27.30 38.07
CA GLY A 42 19.63 -27.06 38.00
C GLY A 42 19.25 -25.63 38.44
N ALA A 43 19.84 -25.12 39.52
CA ALA A 43 19.61 -23.75 39.99
C ALA A 43 20.12 -22.70 38.98
N ALA A 44 21.25 -22.97 38.33
CA ALA A 44 21.81 -22.12 37.29
C ALA A 44 20.97 -22.13 36.01
N LEU A 45 20.43 -23.30 35.62
CA LEU A 45 19.48 -23.42 34.51
C LEU A 45 18.20 -22.63 34.79
N VAL A 46 17.57 -22.82 35.95
CA VAL A 46 16.36 -22.09 36.35
C VAL A 46 16.60 -20.59 36.34
N THR A 47 17.72 -20.14 36.92
CA THR A 47 18.10 -18.72 36.91
C THR A 47 18.19 -18.20 35.48
N SER A 48 18.86 -18.92 34.57
CA SER A 48 19.04 -18.49 33.18
C SER A 48 17.72 -18.46 32.39
N LEU A 49 16.88 -19.48 32.55
CA LEU A 49 15.57 -19.54 31.89
C LEU A 49 14.66 -18.41 32.35
N VAL A 50 14.60 -18.17 33.67
CA VAL A 50 13.76 -17.12 34.27
C VAL A 50 14.24 -15.74 33.84
N THR A 51 15.52 -15.43 34.01
CA THR A 51 16.03 -14.09 33.71
C THR A 51 16.01 -13.81 32.20
N ALA A 52 16.36 -14.78 31.34
CA ALA A 52 16.27 -14.61 29.89
C ALA A 52 14.83 -14.37 29.45
N THR A 53 13.86 -15.09 30.00
CA THR A 53 12.44 -14.90 29.67
C THR A 53 11.93 -13.53 30.14
N ILE A 54 12.28 -13.10 31.36
CA ILE A 54 11.93 -11.76 31.85
C ILE A 54 12.57 -10.68 30.96
N ALA A 55 13.86 -10.82 30.62
CA ALA A 55 14.57 -9.90 29.75
C ALA A 55 13.89 -9.81 28.37
N THR A 56 13.50 -10.93 27.76
CA THR A 56 12.77 -10.95 26.49
C THR A 56 11.40 -10.28 26.58
N VAL A 57 10.67 -10.42 27.68
CA VAL A 57 9.40 -9.70 27.89
C VAL A 57 9.64 -8.19 27.97
N VAL A 58 10.63 -7.75 28.74
CA VAL A 58 11.01 -6.32 28.84
C VAL A 58 11.42 -5.77 27.47
N ILE A 59 12.29 -6.49 26.76
CA ILE A 59 12.71 -6.15 25.39
C ILE A 59 11.49 -6.12 24.46
N GLY A 60 10.54 -7.04 24.58
CA GLY A 60 9.30 -7.08 23.78
C GLY A 60 8.44 -5.84 23.98
N VAL A 61 8.18 -5.49 25.23
CA VAL A 61 7.33 -4.34 25.61
C VAL A 61 7.95 -3.01 25.17
N LEU A 62 9.26 -2.84 25.31
CA LEU A 62 9.94 -1.57 24.99
C LEU A 62 10.47 -1.52 23.55
N GLY A 63 11.02 -2.63 23.07
CA GLY A 63 11.72 -2.74 21.81
C GLY A 63 10.81 -2.79 20.59
N VAL A 64 9.62 -3.40 20.70
CA VAL A 64 8.66 -3.44 19.57
C VAL A 64 8.13 -2.03 19.24
N PRO A 65 7.64 -1.22 20.21
CA PRO A 65 7.26 0.17 19.94
C PRO A 65 8.43 1.03 19.44
N LEU A 66 9.63 0.84 19.99
CA LEU A 66 10.83 1.55 19.53
C LEU A 66 11.17 1.19 18.07
N GLY A 67 11.13 -0.09 17.72
CA GLY A 67 11.32 -0.57 16.34
C GLY A 67 10.31 0.05 15.38
N TYR A 68 9.03 0.13 15.78
CA TYR A 68 7.98 0.81 15.01
C TYR A 68 8.27 2.30 14.81
N LEU A 69 8.70 3.00 15.86
CA LEU A 69 9.04 4.42 15.80
C LEU A 69 10.23 4.67 14.85
N LEU A 70 11.28 3.86 14.96
CA LEU A 70 12.48 3.94 14.12
C LEU A 70 12.20 3.58 12.66
N ALA A 71 11.19 2.74 12.39
CA ALA A 71 10.78 2.42 11.02
C ALA A 71 10.03 3.59 10.35
N ARG A 72 9.29 4.39 11.11
CA ARG A 72 8.43 5.46 10.55
C ARG A 72 9.00 6.87 10.62
N ARG A 73 9.92 7.16 11.54
CA ARG A 73 10.54 8.49 11.64
C ARG A 73 11.79 8.60 10.78
N ARG A 74 11.87 9.67 9.99
CA ARG A 74 13.07 10.08 9.26
C ARG A 74 13.66 11.32 9.95
N GLY A 75 14.98 11.37 10.09
CA GLY A 75 15.69 12.52 10.67
C GLY A 75 16.88 12.12 11.54
N ARG A 76 17.66 13.13 11.96
CA ARG A 76 18.90 12.96 12.73
C ARG A 76 18.69 12.24 14.06
N VAL A 77 17.61 12.55 14.78
CA VAL A 77 17.29 11.91 16.07
C VAL A 77 17.00 10.41 15.90
N ALA A 78 16.20 10.03 14.89
CA ALA A 78 15.92 8.62 14.63
C ALA A 78 17.19 7.86 14.18
N ALA A 79 18.07 8.50 13.41
CA ALA A 79 19.36 7.94 13.05
C ALA A 79 20.27 7.73 14.27
N ALA A 80 20.39 8.75 15.13
CA ALA A 80 21.18 8.66 16.37
C ALA A 80 20.64 7.57 17.31
N LEU A 81 19.33 7.50 17.53
CA LEU A 81 18.70 6.43 18.29
C LEU A 81 18.96 5.05 17.68
N GLY A 82 18.95 4.94 16.34
CA GLY A 82 19.32 3.71 15.64
C GLY A 82 20.76 3.27 15.92
N VAL A 83 21.71 4.20 15.94
CA VAL A 83 23.12 3.92 16.29
C VAL A 83 23.24 3.52 17.77
N LEU A 84 22.59 4.24 18.67
CA LEU A 84 22.61 3.94 20.10
C LEU A 84 22.07 2.54 20.41
N VAL A 85 21.00 2.13 19.72
CA VAL A 85 20.45 0.77 19.85
C VAL A 85 21.44 -0.29 19.35
N GLN A 86 22.31 0.01 18.39
CA GLN A 86 23.29 -0.94 17.87
C GLN A 86 24.60 -0.98 18.66
N LEU A 87 24.86 0.04 19.49
CA LEU A 87 26.09 0.14 20.29
C LEU A 87 26.41 -1.14 21.09
N PRO A 88 25.45 -1.80 21.77
CA PRO A 88 25.75 -3.04 22.50
C PRO A 88 26.22 -4.20 21.61
N LEU A 89 25.92 -4.18 20.31
CA LEU A 89 26.42 -5.19 19.36
C LEU A 89 27.88 -4.95 18.97
N ALA A 90 28.34 -3.69 19.01
CA ALA A 90 29.71 -3.31 18.67
C ALA A 90 30.66 -3.45 19.86
N LEU A 91 30.13 -3.41 21.08
CA LEU A 91 30.93 -3.52 22.31
C LEU A 91 31.18 -4.99 22.68
N PRO A 92 32.40 -5.35 23.12
CA PRO A 92 32.61 -6.61 23.79
C PRO A 92 31.65 -6.75 25.00
N PRO A 93 31.05 -7.93 25.24
CA PRO A 93 30.07 -8.10 26.31
C PRO A 93 30.60 -7.73 27.71
N LEU A 94 31.89 -7.97 27.98
CA LEU A 94 32.54 -7.55 29.23
C LEU A 94 32.53 -6.03 29.42
N ILE A 95 32.84 -5.27 28.36
CA ILE A 95 32.79 -3.80 28.39
C ILE A 95 31.37 -3.30 28.63
N SER A 96 30.38 -3.97 28.03
CA SER A 96 28.96 -3.69 28.30
C SER A 96 28.61 -3.86 29.78
N GLY A 97 29.13 -4.90 30.44
CA GLY A 97 29.00 -5.09 31.88
C GLY A 97 29.61 -3.96 32.70
N VAL A 98 30.84 -3.54 32.37
CA VAL A 98 31.53 -2.43 33.05
C VAL A 98 30.76 -1.11 32.91
N LEU A 99 30.26 -0.81 31.71
CA LEU A 99 29.44 0.38 31.48
C LEU A 99 28.16 0.38 32.32
N LEU A 100 27.52 -0.78 32.47
CA LEU A 100 26.35 -0.91 33.33
C LEU A 100 26.71 -0.72 34.80
N VAL A 101 27.86 -1.20 35.28
CA VAL A 101 28.32 -0.96 36.66
C VAL A 101 28.50 0.54 36.94
N TYR A 102 29.00 1.33 35.99
CA TYR A 102 29.05 2.80 36.15
C TYR A 102 27.68 3.46 36.30
N LEU A 103 26.61 2.78 35.88
CA LEU A 103 25.25 3.30 35.94
C LEU A 103 24.47 2.77 37.16
N VAL A 104 24.54 1.46 37.40
CA VAL A 104 23.71 0.74 38.39
C VAL A 104 24.49 0.13 39.55
N GLY A 105 25.81 0.28 39.58
CA GLY A 105 26.67 -0.19 40.67
C GLY A 105 26.30 0.44 42.02
N PRO A 106 26.69 -0.15 43.17
CA PRO A 106 26.28 0.29 44.50
C PRO A 106 26.57 1.76 44.80
N TYR A 107 27.65 2.29 44.23
CA TYR A 107 28.10 3.68 44.38
C TYR A 107 27.72 4.57 43.18
N ALA A 108 27.02 4.01 42.19
CA ALA A 108 26.55 4.72 41.02
C ALA A 108 25.18 5.37 41.28
N PRO A 109 24.74 6.34 40.45
CA PRO A 109 23.55 7.14 40.72
C PRO A 109 22.28 6.30 40.92
N LEU A 110 22.04 5.28 40.07
CA LEU A 110 20.85 4.44 40.17
C LEU A 110 20.99 3.32 41.21
N GLY A 111 22.21 2.82 41.44
CA GLY A 111 22.44 1.79 42.46
C GLY A 111 22.32 2.33 43.88
N ALA A 112 22.78 3.56 44.14
CA ALA A 112 22.61 4.22 45.44
C ALA A 112 21.12 4.43 45.78
N LEU A 113 20.32 4.86 44.80
CA LEU A 113 18.86 5.05 44.95
C LEU A 113 18.09 3.76 45.26
N THR A 114 18.63 2.61 44.88
CA THR A 114 18.00 1.30 45.04
C THR A 114 18.62 0.48 46.17
N GLY A 115 19.53 1.07 46.95
CA GLY A 115 20.24 0.39 48.05
C GLY A 115 21.12 -0.77 47.57
N GLY A 116 21.73 -0.66 46.39
CA GLY A 116 22.64 -1.66 45.83
C GLY A 116 21.97 -2.92 45.27
N ARG A 117 20.63 -2.97 45.22
CA ARG A 117 19.87 -4.17 44.79
C ARG A 117 19.96 -4.50 43.29
N LEU A 118 20.58 -3.64 42.50
CA LEU A 118 20.70 -3.80 41.04
C LEU A 118 21.95 -4.58 40.60
N THR A 119 22.88 -4.84 41.52
CA THR A 119 24.08 -5.66 41.28
C THR A 119 24.04 -6.92 42.12
N ASP A 120 24.65 -8.00 41.64
CA ASP A 120 24.68 -9.30 42.35
C ASP A 120 23.27 -9.84 42.73
N THR A 121 22.29 -9.55 41.87
CA THR A 121 20.93 -10.06 41.98
C THR A 121 20.38 -10.51 40.64
N ARG A 122 19.24 -11.22 40.65
CA ARG A 122 18.50 -11.55 39.41
C ARG A 122 18.09 -10.31 38.61
N ILE A 123 17.90 -9.17 39.27
CA ILE A 123 17.58 -7.90 38.59
C ILE A 123 18.79 -7.44 37.78
N GLY A 124 20.00 -7.50 38.35
CA GLY A 124 21.24 -7.20 37.65
C GLY A 124 21.44 -8.09 36.42
N ILE A 125 21.19 -9.40 36.56
CA ILE A 125 21.25 -10.33 35.42
C ILE A 125 20.30 -9.90 34.30
N VAL A 126 19.04 -9.56 34.63
CA VAL A 126 18.04 -9.09 33.65
C VAL A 126 18.49 -7.80 32.99
N LEU A 127 19.04 -6.83 33.73
CA LEU A 127 19.53 -5.56 33.16
C LEU A 127 20.67 -5.78 32.17
N ALA A 128 21.65 -6.61 32.52
CA ALA A 128 22.74 -7.01 31.62
C ALA A 128 22.19 -7.69 30.35
N GLN A 129 21.28 -8.64 30.51
CA GLN A 129 20.65 -9.35 29.39
C GLN A 129 19.84 -8.41 28.50
N VAL A 130 19.06 -7.48 29.07
CA VAL A 130 18.28 -6.50 28.31
C VAL A 130 19.20 -5.61 27.47
N PHE A 131 20.27 -5.06 28.05
CA PHE A 131 21.21 -4.18 27.34
C PHE A 131 21.83 -4.87 26.13
N VAL A 132 22.26 -6.12 26.30
CA VAL A 132 22.98 -6.86 25.26
C VAL A 132 22.05 -7.49 24.22
N ALA A 133 20.85 -7.93 24.62
CA ALA A 133 19.92 -8.64 23.74
C ALA A 133 18.87 -7.75 23.06
N ALA A 134 18.58 -6.55 23.59
CA ALA A 134 17.61 -5.62 22.99
C ALA A 134 17.85 -5.32 21.49
N PRO A 135 19.09 -5.13 21.00
CA PRO A 135 19.33 -4.77 19.60
C PRO A 135 18.76 -5.81 18.62
N PHE A 136 18.77 -7.10 18.97
CA PHE A 136 18.27 -8.18 18.11
C PHE A 136 16.78 -8.03 17.81
N LEU A 137 15.96 -7.75 18.82
CA LEU A 137 14.53 -7.50 18.59
C LEU A 137 14.30 -6.15 17.91
N VAL A 138 14.97 -5.08 18.35
CA VAL A 138 14.69 -3.74 17.81
C VAL A 138 15.03 -3.66 16.31
N VAL A 139 16.15 -4.27 15.89
CA VAL A 139 16.54 -4.34 14.47
C VAL A 139 15.55 -5.19 13.68
N ALA A 140 15.18 -6.38 14.18
CA ALA A 140 14.21 -7.25 13.52
C ALA A 140 12.83 -6.58 13.40
N ALA A 141 12.35 -5.94 14.47
CA ALA A 141 11.08 -5.23 14.50
C ALA A 141 11.10 -4.02 13.55
N ARG A 142 12.17 -3.22 13.54
CA ARG A 142 12.33 -2.09 12.61
C ARG A 142 12.23 -2.57 11.16
N SER A 143 12.96 -3.63 10.79
CA SER A 143 12.90 -4.20 9.44
C SER A 143 11.51 -4.74 9.10
N ALA A 144 10.87 -5.45 10.04
CA ALA A 144 9.53 -5.98 9.86
C ALA A 144 8.49 -4.89 9.65
N PHE A 145 8.53 -3.81 10.44
CA PHE A 145 7.62 -2.67 10.29
C PHE A 145 7.90 -1.84 9.03
N ALA A 146 9.15 -1.73 8.61
CA ALA A 146 9.52 -1.04 7.37
C ALA A 146 8.98 -1.75 6.12
N ALA A 147 8.81 -3.07 6.18
CA ALA A 147 8.22 -3.87 5.11
C ALA A 147 6.67 -3.83 5.08
N VAL A 148 6.02 -3.27 6.09
CA VAL A 148 4.55 -3.14 6.11
C VAL A 148 4.13 -2.05 5.12
N ASP A 149 3.32 -2.43 4.13
CA ASP A 149 2.74 -1.49 3.18
C ASP A 149 1.97 -0.36 3.91
N PRO A 150 2.35 0.92 3.70
CA PRO A 150 1.64 2.08 4.26
C PRO A 150 0.14 2.10 3.93
N ALA A 151 -0.28 1.60 2.76
CA ALA A 151 -1.67 1.61 2.32
C ALA A 151 -2.60 0.87 3.29
N LEU A 152 -2.11 -0.20 3.95
CA LEU A 152 -2.88 -0.91 4.97
C LEU A 152 -3.22 0.00 6.17
N THR A 153 -2.28 0.84 6.58
CA THR A 153 -2.51 1.79 7.69
C THR A 153 -3.32 3.01 7.28
N ASP A 154 -3.26 3.38 6.00
CA ASP A 154 -4.03 4.49 5.43
C ASP A 154 -5.52 4.11 5.32
N VAL A 155 -5.82 2.94 4.76
CA VAL A 155 -7.20 2.41 4.71
C VAL A 155 -7.77 2.20 6.11
N ALA A 156 -6.97 1.68 7.05
CA ALA A 156 -7.45 1.54 8.42
C ALA A 156 -7.81 2.89 9.06
N ALA A 157 -7.11 3.97 8.69
CA ALA A 157 -7.41 5.31 9.19
C ALA A 157 -8.77 5.78 8.66
N THR A 158 -9.04 5.66 7.35
CA THR A 158 -10.35 6.03 6.77
C THR A 158 -11.51 5.17 7.30
N LEU A 159 -11.21 3.95 7.74
CA LEU A 159 -12.15 3.07 8.46
C LEU A 159 -12.35 3.42 9.95
N GLY A 160 -11.84 4.58 10.41
CA GLY A 160 -12.10 5.12 11.75
C GLY A 160 -11.09 4.70 12.82
N HIS A 161 -10.00 4.02 12.46
CA HIS A 161 -9.02 3.59 13.45
C HIS A 161 -7.97 4.66 13.76
N GLY A 162 -7.93 5.07 15.03
CA GLY A 162 -6.87 5.91 15.59
C GLY A 162 -5.46 5.28 15.50
N ARG A 163 -4.43 6.09 15.75
CA ARG A 163 -3.01 5.68 15.63
C ARG A 163 -2.65 4.41 16.40
N LEU A 164 -3.05 4.32 17.67
CA LEU A 164 -2.78 3.14 18.51
C LEU A 164 -3.53 1.91 18.00
N SER A 165 -4.78 2.06 17.58
CA SER A 165 -5.57 0.97 17.01
C SER A 165 -4.92 0.44 15.73
N ARG A 166 -4.41 1.32 14.86
CA ARG A 166 -3.67 0.93 13.65
C ARG A 166 -2.38 0.20 13.98
N PHE A 167 -1.63 0.64 14.99
CA PHE A 167 -0.45 -0.09 15.46
C PHE A 167 -0.80 -1.51 15.90
N VAL A 168 -1.78 -1.68 16.78
CA VAL A 168 -2.14 -2.98 17.38
C VAL A 168 -2.86 -3.92 16.41
N ARG A 169 -3.77 -3.40 15.57
CA ARG A 169 -4.63 -4.23 14.70
C ARG A 169 -4.10 -4.44 13.28
N VAL A 170 -3.20 -3.57 12.82
CA VAL A 170 -2.65 -3.61 11.44
C VAL A 170 -1.16 -3.87 11.46
N ALA A 171 -0.36 -2.94 11.97
CA ALA A 171 1.09 -3.01 11.85
C ALA A 171 1.67 -4.21 12.60
N LEU A 172 1.28 -4.40 13.86
CA LEU A 172 1.82 -5.45 14.73
C LEU A 172 1.50 -6.87 14.22
N PRO A 173 0.26 -7.22 13.81
CA PRO A 173 -0.03 -8.55 13.27
C PRO A 173 0.65 -8.83 11.93
N VAL A 174 0.75 -7.82 11.05
CA VAL A 174 1.41 -7.96 9.74
C VAL A 174 2.93 -8.14 9.93
N ALA A 175 3.55 -7.39 10.83
CA ALA A 175 4.96 -7.52 11.20
C ALA A 175 5.25 -8.73 12.12
N GLY A 176 4.22 -9.47 12.55
CA GLY A 176 4.32 -10.51 13.59
C GLY A 176 5.27 -11.66 13.27
N GLY A 177 5.52 -11.94 11.99
CA GLY A 177 6.56 -12.91 11.58
C GLY A 177 7.96 -12.48 12.01
N GLY A 178 8.37 -11.27 11.63
CA GLY A 178 9.69 -10.73 11.97
C GLY A 178 9.86 -10.43 13.47
N ILE A 179 8.78 -10.00 14.15
CA ILE A 179 8.82 -9.76 15.60
C ILE A 179 9.05 -11.06 16.38
N ARG A 180 8.39 -12.16 16.01
CA ARG A 180 8.62 -13.47 16.65
C ARG A 180 10.05 -13.96 16.45
N ALA A 181 10.60 -13.80 15.24
CA ALA A 181 12.00 -14.12 14.98
C ALA A 181 12.95 -13.27 15.83
N GLY A 182 12.69 -11.96 15.93
CA GLY A 182 13.46 -11.05 16.79
C GLY A 182 13.38 -11.40 18.28
N LEU A 183 12.20 -11.81 18.78
CA LEU A 183 12.01 -12.23 20.17
C LEU A 183 12.79 -13.51 20.47
N LEU A 184 12.77 -14.48 19.55
CA LEU A 184 13.54 -15.71 19.66
C LEU A 184 15.05 -15.43 19.68
N LEU A 185 15.54 -14.57 18.78
CA LEU A 185 16.96 -14.15 18.75
C LEU A 185 17.36 -13.43 20.04
N ALA A 186 16.53 -12.51 20.54
CA ALA A 186 16.78 -11.82 21.79
C ALA A 186 16.81 -12.80 22.99
N TRP A 187 15.90 -13.78 23.02
CA TRP A 187 15.90 -14.81 24.06
C TRP A 187 17.15 -15.68 24.02
N LEU A 188 17.52 -16.20 22.85
CA LEU A 188 18.73 -17.00 22.66
C LEU A 188 19.98 -16.22 23.06
N ARG A 189 20.04 -14.94 22.68
CA ARG A 189 21.14 -14.05 23.05
C ARG A 189 21.20 -13.81 24.56
N ALA A 190 20.06 -13.58 25.22
CA ALA A 190 20.00 -13.36 26.67
C ALA A 190 20.37 -14.63 27.44
N PHE A 191 19.86 -15.79 27.02
CA PHE A 191 20.14 -17.09 27.63
C PHE A 191 21.64 -17.44 27.60
N GLY A 192 22.33 -17.14 26.50
CA GLY A 192 23.77 -17.36 26.35
C GLY A 192 24.66 -16.22 26.89
N GLU A 193 24.12 -15.20 27.54
CA GLU A 193 24.92 -14.04 27.96
C GLU A 193 25.83 -14.34 29.16
N PHE A 194 27.13 -14.09 28.98
CA PHE A 194 28.17 -14.32 29.99
C PHE A 194 28.92 -13.05 30.41
N GLY A 195 29.37 -12.23 29.46
CA GLY A 195 30.33 -11.17 29.75
C GLY A 195 29.74 -10.00 30.56
N ALA A 196 28.55 -9.55 30.23
CA ALA A 196 27.88 -8.49 30.98
C ALA A 196 27.36 -9.01 32.32
N THR A 197 26.88 -10.26 32.36
CA THR A 197 26.32 -10.88 33.56
C THR A 197 27.39 -11.18 34.61
N VAL A 198 28.56 -11.72 34.23
CA VAL A 198 29.63 -12.02 35.19
C VAL A 198 30.18 -10.77 35.89
N ILE A 199 30.18 -9.62 35.21
CA ILE A 199 30.63 -8.33 35.78
C ILE A 199 29.56 -7.71 36.67
N LEU A 200 28.29 -7.73 36.24
CA LEU A 200 27.22 -7.01 36.91
C LEU A 200 26.54 -7.80 38.04
N ALA A 201 26.40 -9.11 37.87
CA ALA A 201 25.73 -9.99 38.81
C ALA A 201 26.33 -11.41 38.74
N TYR A 202 27.39 -11.61 39.52
CA TYR A 202 28.09 -12.89 39.60
C TYR A 202 27.21 -13.96 40.27
N HIS A 203 26.45 -13.57 41.29
CA HIS A 203 25.42 -14.38 41.93
C HIS A 203 24.00 -13.80 41.74
N PRO A 204 22.96 -14.66 41.73
CA PRO A 204 23.03 -16.11 41.59
C PRO A 204 23.61 -16.53 40.22
N TYR A 205 24.25 -17.70 40.15
CA TYR A 205 24.89 -18.14 38.91
C TYR A 205 23.89 -18.33 37.77
N THR A 206 24.17 -17.74 36.61
CA THR A 206 23.60 -18.18 35.34
C THR A 206 24.36 -19.42 34.83
N LEU A 207 23.79 -20.12 33.85
CA LEU A 207 24.37 -21.34 33.30
C LEU A 207 25.72 -21.08 32.61
N PRO A 208 25.92 -19.98 31.85
CA PRO A 208 27.25 -19.62 31.34
C PRO A 208 28.27 -19.31 32.45
N VAL A 209 27.88 -18.55 33.48
CA VAL A 209 28.79 -18.21 34.61
C VAL A 209 29.13 -19.46 35.41
N PHE A 210 28.15 -20.31 35.71
CA PHE A 210 28.36 -21.60 36.36
C PHE A 210 29.34 -22.48 35.57
N THR A 211 29.14 -22.58 34.25
CA THR A 211 30.03 -23.36 33.37
C THR A 211 31.47 -22.84 33.41
N TYR A 212 31.64 -21.51 33.40
CA TYR A 212 32.96 -20.88 33.51
C TYR A 212 33.63 -21.20 34.86
N VAL A 213 32.89 -21.13 35.96
CA VAL A 213 33.40 -21.48 37.30
C VAL A 213 33.83 -22.95 37.36
N GLN A 214 33.02 -23.88 36.83
CA GLN A 214 33.37 -25.30 36.76
C GLN A 214 34.60 -25.58 35.88
N PHE A 215 34.72 -24.84 34.77
CA PHE A 215 35.91 -24.91 33.92
C PHE A 215 37.16 -24.46 34.67
N GLY A 216 37.08 -23.33 35.37
CA GLY A 216 38.20 -22.78 36.15
C GLY A 216 38.63 -23.68 37.31
N SER A 217 37.70 -24.42 37.93
CA SER A 217 38.00 -25.30 39.07
C SER A 217 38.54 -26.67 38.65
N THR A 218 37.98 -27.27 37.60
CA THR A 218 38.11 -28.71 37.30
C THR A 218 38.42 -29.01 35.83
N GLY A 219 38.50 -27.98 34.99
CA GLY A 219 38.78 -28.10 33.57
C GLY A 219 37.58 -28.61 32.74
N LEU A 220 37.88 -29.06 31.52
CA LEU A 220 36.87 -29.43 30.52
C LEU A 220 35.89 -30.56 30.92
N PRO A 221 36.25 -31.59 31.71
CA PRO A 221 35.31 -32.65 32.05
C PRO A 221 34.08 -32.14 32.82
N ALA A 222 34.24 -31.14 33.69
CA ALA A 222 33.15 -30.60 34.50
C ALA A 222 32.16 -29.71 33.73
N THR A 223 32.51 -29.29 32.50
CA THR A 223 31.63 -28.45 31.68
C THR A 223 30.65 -29.25 30.83
N VAL A 224 30.84 -30.57 30.69
CA VAL A 224 30.03 -31.43 29.82
C VAL A 224 28.54 -31.34 30.18
N LEU A 225 28.19 -31.49 31.46
CA LEU A 225 26.80 -31.45 31.92
C LEU A 225 26.13 -30.07 31.69
N PRO A 226 26.67 -28.94 32.18
CA PRO A 226 26.03 -27.65 31.97
C PRO A 226 25.97 -27.22 30.50
N VAL A 227 26.97 -27.60 29.67
CA VAL A 227 26.92 -27.35 28.22
C VAL A 227 25.83 -28.19 27.55
N ALA A 228 25.70 -29.48 27.89
CA ALA A 228 24.65 -30.34 27.34
C ALA A 228 23.25 -29.81 27.70
N VAL A 229 23.06 -29.38 28.95
CA VAL A 229 21.82 -28.78 29.43
C VAL A 229 21.53 -27.45 28.69
N ALA A 230 22.55 -26.61 28.46
CA ALA A 230 22.40 -25.36 27.71
C ALA A 230 21.95 -25.61 26.26
N LEU A 231 22.61 -26.55 25.56
CA LEU A 231 22.28 -26.91 24.19
C LEU A 231 20.87 -27.49 24.08
N LEU A 232 20.50 -28.39 25.00
CA LEU A 232 19.15 -28.97 25.05
C LEU A 232 18.09 -27.89 25.29
N ALA A 233 18.31 -26.97 26.23
CA ALA A 233 17.38 -25.88 26.50
C ALA A 233 17.20 -24.96 25.29
N ALA A 234 18.30 -24.55 24.64
CA ALA A 234 18.26 -23.71 23.45
C ALA A 234 17.54 -24.41 22.28
N LEU A 235 17.86 -25.69 22.02
CA LEU A 235 17.22 -26.50 20.99
C LEU A 235 15.72 -26.67 21.25
N THR A 236 15.35 -26.93 22.52
CA THR A 236 13.94 -27.08 22.91
C THR A 236 13.16 -25.80 22.62
N VAL A 237 13.72 -24.63 22.92
CA VAL A 237 13.07 -23.34 22.63
C VAL A 237 13.00 -23.06 21.13
N LEU A 238 14.03 -23.40 20.36
CA LEU A 238 14.03 -23.29 18.89
C LEU A 238 12.93 -24.15 18.26
N VAL A 239 12.84 -25.42 18.67
CA VAL A 239 11.82 -26.38 18.19
C VAL A 239 10.43 -25.93 18.62
N ALA A 240 10.26 -25.54 19.90
CA ALA A 240 9.00 -25.03 20.39
C ALA A 240 8.56 -23.76 19.62
N ALA A 241 9.46 -22.84 19.32
CA ALA A 241 9.13 -21.61 18.60
C ALA A 241 8.60 -21.87 17.17
N ASP A 242 9.06 -22.93 16.50
CA ASP A 242 8.56 -23.31 15.17
C ASP A 242 7.21 -24.04 15.24
N HIS A 243 7.03 -24.91 16.24
CA HIS A 243 5.81 -25.71 16.41
C HIS A 243 4.66 -25.02 17.15
N LEU A 244 4.92 -23.99 17.97
CA LEU A 244 3.90 -23.24 18.73
C LEU A 244 3.03 -22.32 17.87
N ARG A 245 2.85 -22.62 16.58
CA ARG A 245 1.82 -21.98 15.75
C ARG A 245 0.46 -22.38 16.30
N LEU A 246 -0.13 -21.52 17.13
CA LEU A 246 -1.47 -21.71 17.67
C LEU A 246 -2.44 -22.07 16.53
N PRO A 247 -3.09 -23.25 16.57
CA PRO A 247 -4.08 -23.62 15.57
C PRO A 247 -5.20 -22.58 15.65
N ARG A 248 -5.34 -21.76 14.61
CA ARG A 248 -6.48 -20.84 14.50
C ARG A 248 -7.71 -21.68 14.22
N ARG A 249 -8.53 -21.91 15.26
CA ARG A 249 -9.83 -22.55 15.11
C ARG A 249 -10.64 -21.78 14.05
N ARG A 250 -10.86 -22.42 12.90
CA ARG A 250 -11.58 -21.82 11.77
C ARG A 250 -13.07 -21.89 12.11
N ARG A 251 -13.61 -20.80 12.63
CA ARG A 251 -15.05 -20.65 12.82
C ARG A 251 -15.62 -20.15 11.50
N GLN A 252 -16.53 -20.91 10.90
CA GLN A 252 -17.25 -20.47 9.70
C GLN A 252 -18.01 -19.18 10.02
N ALA A 253 -18.00 -18.24 9.09
CA ALA A 253 -18.78 -17.01 9.20
C ALA A 253 -20.27 -17.35 9.08
N VAL A 254 -21.05 -16.97 10.09
CA VAL A 254 -22.52 -16.97 9.99
C VAL A 254 -22.91 -15.53 9.65
N LEU A 255 -23.39 -15.34 8.42
CA LEU A 255 -23.85 -14.04 7.93
C LEU A 255 -25.24 -13.76 8.50
N PRO A 256 -25.47 -12.59 9.13
CA PRO A 256 -26.81 -12.16 9.52
C PRO A 256 -27.66 -11.84 8.29
N ALA A 257 -28.97 -11.69 8.49
CA ALA A 257 -29.86 -11.23 7.43
C ALA A 257 -29.42 -9.84 6.91
N PRO A 258 -29.34 -9.64 5.59
CA PRO A 258 -28.85 -8.39 5.02
C PRO A 258 -29.84 -7.24 5.26
N VAL A 259 -29.33 -6.10 5.71
CA VAL A 259 -30.12 -4.87 5.87
C VAL A 259 -29.57 -3.80 4.94
N ARG A 260 -30.43 -3.31 4.05
CA ARG A 260 -30.09 -2.22 3.13
C ARG A 260 -29.71 -0.98 3.96
N PRO A 261 -28.55 -0.36 3.72
CA PRO A 261 -28.20 0.89 4.40
C PRO A 261 -29.18 2.00 3.98
N ASN A 262 -29.62 2.80 4.96
CA ASN A 262 -30.46 3.97 4.68
C ASN A 262 -29.69 4.95 3.79
N GLY A 263 -30.24 5.26 2.61
CA GLY A 263 -29.69 6.26 1.72
C GLY A 263 -29.88 7.66 2.30
N ARG A 264 -28.82 8.44 2.34
CA ARG A 264 -28.90 9.91 2.41
C ARG A 264 -28.27 10.46 1.15
N PRO A 265 -28.84 11.49 0.51
CA PRO A 265 -28.18 12.14 -0.61
C PRO A 265 -26.78 12.57 -0.17
N GLY A 266 -25.77 12.17 -0.95
CA GLY A 266 -24.38 12.57 -0.70
C GLY A 266 -24.19 14.08 -0.74
N PRO A 267 -23.18 14.63 -0.06
CA PRO A 267 -22.87 16.05 -0.15
C PRO A 267 -22.32 16.43 -1.53
N LEU A 268 -22.47 17.70 -1.91
CA LEU A 268 -21.71 18.30 -3.00
C LEU A 268 -20.25 18.44 -2.60
N ILE A 269 -19.36 18.08 -3.52
CA ILE A 269 -17.92 17.99 -3.29
C ILE A 269 -17.30 19.33 -3.67
N GLY A 270 -16.54 19.95 -2.76
CA GLY A 270 -15.72 21.11 -3.06
C GLY A 270 -14.40 21.07 -2.31
N PHE A 271 -13.32 21.53 -2.94
CA PHE A 271 -12.00 21.56 -2.32
C PHE A 271 -11.07 22.56 -2.99
N ASP A 272 -10.09 23.05 -2.24
CA ASP A 272 -8.97 23.85 -2.69
C ASP A 272 -7.75 23.37 -1.90
N LEU A 273 -6.85 22.67 -2.57
CA LEU A 273 -5.80 21.90 -1.96
C LEU A 273 -4.44 22.26 -2.55
N THR A 274 -3.50 22.55 -1.66
CA THR A 274 -2.08 22.64 -1.99
C THR A 274 -1.27 21.63 -1.20
N ALA A 275 -0.41 20.86 -1.86
CA ALA A 275 0.43 19.86 -1.21
C ALA A 275 1.78 19.74 -1.91
N THR A 276 2.78 19.26 -1.17
CA THR A 276 4.12 19.01 -1.73
C THR A 276 4.63 17.67 -1.24
N VAL A 277 5.08 16.83 -2.18
CA VAL A 277 5.70 15.53 -1.88
C VAL A 277 7.01 15.44 -2.64
N GLY A 278 8.12 15.44 -1.90
CA GLY A 278 9.45 15.56 -2.52
C GLY A 278 9.56 16.88 -3.29
N GLY A 279 9.88 16.80 -4.59
CA GLY A 279 9.92 17.95 -5.50
C GLY A 279 8.62 18.22 -6.26
N PHE A 280 7.56 17.42 -6.05
CA PHE A 280 6.31 17.56 -6.78
C PHE A 280 5.32 18.44 -6.00
N GLY A 281 4.82 19.49 -6.64
CA GLY A 281 3.78 20.38 -6.12
C GLY A 281 2.39 20.05 -6.70
N LEU A 282 1.37 20.12 -5.85
CA LEU A 282 -0.03 19.95 -6.19
C LEU A 282 -0.78 21.23 -5.82
N ALA A 283 -1.59 21.76 -6.75
CA ALA A 283 -2.49 22.90 -6.56
C ALA A 283 -3.78 22.63 -7.35
N VAL A 284 -4.82 22.16 -6.66
CA VAL A 284 -6.06 21.70 -7.28
C VAL A 284 -7.25 22.27 -6.54
N ALA A 285 -8.13 22.94 -7.27
CA ALA A 285 -9.37 23.50 -6.74
C ALA A 285 -10.56 23.08 -7.59
N HIS A 286 -11.64 22.71 -6.91
CA HIS A 286 -12.93 22.34 -7.48
C HIS A 286 -14.04 23.01 -6.64
N PRO A 287 -14.89 23.86 -7.24
CA PRO A 287 -15.99 24.50 -6.52
C PRO A 287 -17.04 23.46 -6.09
N PRO A 288 -17.82 23.71 -5.02
CA PRO A 288 -18.93 22.85 -4.67
C PRO A 288 -19.99 22.83 -5.78
N GLY A 289 -20.15 21.70 -6.47
CA GLY A 289 -21.09 21.61 -7.60
C GLY A 289 -21.55 20.20 -7.95
N ALA A 290 -20.68 19.20 -7.79
CA ALA A 290 -20.94 17.83 -8.20
C ALA A 290 -21.09 16.86 -7.02
N ARG A 291 -21.94 15.85 -7.19
CA ARG A 291 -21.98 14.67 -6.30
C ARG A 291 -20.98 13.62 -6.77
N THR A 292 -20.81 13.48 -8.08
CA THR A 292 -19.85 12.54 -8.66
C THR A 292 -18.85 13.28 -9.54
N LEU A 293 -17.56 13.15 -9.21
CA LEU A 293 -16.46 13.84 -9.87
C LEU A 293 -15.45 12.80 -10.39
N ALA A 294 -15.09 12.89 -11.68
CA ALA A 294 -13.98 12.13 -12.23
C ALA A 294 -12.74 13.01 -12.39
N ILE A 295 -11.59 12.51 -11.94
CA ILE A 295 -10.28 13.14 -12.12
C ILE A 295 -9.49 12.33 -13.15
N LEU A 296 -9.20 12.95 -14.29
CA LEU A 296 -8.41 12.37 -15.39
C LEU A 296 -7.09 13.10 -15.53
N GLY A 297 -6.11 12.43 -16.13
CA GLY A 297 -4.79 13.00 -16.33
C GLY A 297 -3.76 11.92 -16.60
N PRO A 298 -2.59 12.29 -17.13
CA PRO A 298 -1.54 11.32 -17.39
C PRO A 298 -1.01 10.69 -16.09
N SER A 299 -0.23 9.62 -16.23
CA SER A 299 0.53 9.06 -15.12
C SER A 299 1.42 10.12 -14.49
N GLY A 300 1.45 10.20 -13.16
CA GLY A 300 2.21 11.22 -12.42
C GLY A 300 1.59 12.62 -12.38
N ALA A 301 0.36 12.83 -12.88
CA ALA A 301 -0.29 14.14 -12.84
C ALA A 301 -0.68 14.64 -11.44
N GLY A 302 -0.68 13.76 -10.43
CA GLY A 302 -1.10 14.08 -9.05
C GLY A 302 -2.46 13.52 -8.63
N LYS A 303 -3.11 12.69 -9.47
CA LYS A 303 -4.49 12.17 -9.24
C LYS A 303 -4.66 11.45 -7.89
N SER A 304 -3.85 10.43 -7.63
CA SER A 304 -3.87 9.69 -6.36
C SER A 304 -3.43 10.56 -5.18
N MET A 305 -2.56 11.56 -5.40
CA MET A 305 -2.20 12.54 -4.37
C MET A 305 -3.39 13.40 -3.97
N THR A 306 -4.21 13.84 -4.92
CA THR A 306 -5.47 14.57 -4.67
C THR A 306 -6.42 13.74 -3.80
N LEU A 307 -6.65 12.47 -4.12
CA LEU A 307 -7.49 11.59 -3.29
C LEU A 307 -6.93 11.42 -1.88
N ARG A 308 -5.62 11.20 -1.73
CA ARG A 308 -4.98 11.07 -0.42
C ARG A 308 -5.07 12.35 0.41
N ALA A 309 -4.98 13.53 -0.22
CA ALA A 309 -5.17 14.82 0.45
C ALA A 309 -6.63 15.02 0.90
N LEU A 310 -7.60 14.67 0.04
CA LEU A 310 -9.03 14.66 0.38
C LEU A 310 -9.32 13.74 1.58
N ALA A 311 -8.74 12.53 1.59
CA ALA A 311 -8.85 11.58 2.69
C ALA A 311 -8.11 12.00 3.98
N GLY A 312 -7.24 13.01 3.92
CA GLY A 312 -6.38 13.43 5.04
C GLY A 312 -5.15 12.56 5.26
N LEU A 313 -4.90 11.62 4.35
CA LEU A 313 -3.78 10.69 4.38
C LEU A 313 -2.47 11.35 3.94
N LEU A 314 -2.57 12.48 3.22
CA LEU A 314 -1.47 13.33 2.84
C LEU A 314 -1.66 14.71 3.48
N PRO A 315 -0.66 15.26 4.20
CA PRO A 315 -0.70 16.63 4.66
C PRO A 315 -0.85 17.59 3.48
N ALA A 316 -1.89 18.41 3.50
CA ALA A 316 -2.19 19.41 2.48
C ALA A 316 -2.71 20.68 3.17
N ALA A 317 -2.34 21.84 2.64
CA ALA A 317 -2.92 23.12 3.00
C ALA A 317 -4.19 23.38 2.18
N GLY A 318 -5.01 24.32 2.65
CA GLY A 318 -6.27 24.71 1.99
C GLY A 318 -7.54 24.22 2.70
N ARG A 319 -8.59 23.94 1.92
CA ARG A 319 -9.93 23.61 2.41
C ARG A 319 -10.49 22.39 1.67
N VAL A 320 -11.18 21.54 2.41
CA VAL A 320 -12.05 20.49 1.86
C VAL A 320 -13.43 20.75 2.46
N THR A 321 -14.43 20.87 1.61
CA THR A 321 -15.80 21.21 1.97
C THR A 321 -16.78 20.20 1.40
N LEU A 322 -17.63 19.64 2.27
CA LEU A 322 -18.76 18.81 1.87
C LEU A 322 -20.05 19.58 2.14
N THR A 323 -20.83 19.86 1.10
CA THR A 323 -22.06 20.66 1.23
C THR A 323 -23.28 19.76 1.12
N GLY A 324 -23.92 19.44 2.25
CA GLY A 324 -25.16 18.66 2.31
C GLY A 324 -26.34 19.50 2.80
N ASP A 325 -27.43 18.84 3.21
CA ASP A 325 -28.66 19.50 3.67
C ASP A 325 -28.45 20.40 4.90
N GLY A 326 -27.43 20.11 5.73
CA GLY A 326 -27.04 20.91 6.88
C GLY A 326 -26.09 22.08 6.57
N GLY A 327 -25.80 22.35 5.30
CA GLY A 327 -24.85 23.38 4.86
C GLY A 327 -23.43 22.86 4.62
N PRO A 328 -22.46 23.78 4.37
CA PRO A 328 -21.07 23.42 4.08
C PRO A 328 -20.31 23.01 5.35
N GLU A 329 -19.75 21.81 5.34
CA GLU A 329 -18.91 21.30 6.41
C GLU A 329 -17.45 21.22 5.96
N ARG A 330 -16.54 21.75 6.80
CA ARG A 330 -15.11 21.74 6.51
C ARG A 330 -14.43 20.52 7.13
N LEU A 331 -13.75 19.73 6.29
CA LEU A 331 -12.98 18.57 6.74
C LEU A 331 -11.48 18.86 6.97
N ALA A 332 -10.99 20.00 6.47
CA ALA A 332 -9.59 20.38 6.64
C ALA A 332 -9.25 20.56 8.14
N GLY A 333 -8.16 19.92 8.58
CA GLY A 333 -7.74 19.89 9.99
C GLY A 333 -8.21 18.65 10.76
N LEU A 334 -9.19 17.90 10.25
CA LEU A 334 -9.57 16.61 10.83
C LEU A 334 -8.57 15.52 10.45
N ASP A 335 -8.22 14.69 11.42
CA ASP A 335 -7.55 13.41 11.19
C ASP A 335 -8.42 12.50 10.29
N PRO A 336 -7.81 11.63 9.45
CA PRO A 336 -8.54 10.77 8.51
C PRO A 336 -9.68 9.96 9.12
N GLU A 337 -9.46 9.44 10.33
CA GLU A 337 -10.44 8.63 11.07
C GLU A 337 -11.75 9.37 11.41
N HIS A 338 -11.73 10.70 11.41
CA HIS A 338 -12.89 11.54 11.73
C HIS A 338 -13.54 12.15 10.49
N ARG A 339 -13.05 11.87 9.27
CA ARG A 339 -13.61 12.45 8.03
C ARG A 339 -14.81 11.70 7.45
N GLU A 340 -15.10 10.49 7.93
CA GLU A 340 -16.19 9.63 7.42
C GLU A 340 -16.11 9.38 5.90
N ILE A 341 -14.89 9.31 5.38
CA ILE A 341 -14.60 9.06 3.97
C ILE A 341 -14.29 7.57 3.78
N GLY A 342 -14.91 6.94 2.79
CA GLY A 342 -14.51 5.62 2.30
C GLY A 342 -13.41 5.78 1.26
N TYR A 343 -12.31 5.06 1.39
CA TYR A 343 -11.18 5.14 0.45
C TYR A 343 -10.84 3.76 -0.10
N LEU A 344 -10.87 3.63 -1.42
CA LEU A 344 -10.39 2.48 -2.18
C LEU A 344 -9.10 2.87 -2.91
N PRO A 345 -7.92 2.48 -2.40
CA PRO A 345 -6.65 2.70 -3.09
C PRO A 345 -6.51 1.86 -4.36
N GLN A 346 -5.48 2.18 -5.17
CA GLN A 346 -5.15 1.48 -6.42
C GLN A 346 -4.82 0.00 -6.20
N ASP A 347 -4.04 -0.32 -5.16
CA ASP A 347 -3.93 -1.67 -4.63
C ASP A 347 -5.00 -1.86 -3.53
N PRO A 348 -5.88 -2.87 -3.60
CA PRO A 348 -6.94 -3.12 -2.61
C PRO A 348 -6.52 -3.14 -1.13
N ALA A 349 -5.23 -3.29 -0.81
CA ALA A 349 -4.69 -3.17 0.55
C ALA A 349 -5.51 -3.99 1.57
N LEU A 350 -5.68 -5.28 1.29
CA LEU A 350 -6.40 -6.21 2.16
C LEU A 350 -5.48 -6.74 3.26
N LEU A 351 -5.97 -6.78 4.50
CA LEU A 351 -5.21 -7.30 5.64
C LEU A 351 -5.00 -8.84 5.49
N PRO A 352 -3.76 -9.34 5.32
CA PRO A 352 -3.51 -10.73 4.91
C PRO A 352 -4.00 -11.76 5.94
N GLN A 353 -4.03 -11.38 7.22
CA GLN A 353 -4.47 -12.25 8.31
C GLN A 353 -6.00 -12.37 8.46
N LEU A 354 -6.79 -11.52 7.78
CA LEU A 354 -8.24 -11.44 7.94
C LEU A 354 -8.97 -12.17 6.81
N THR A 355 -10.08 -12.82 7.13
CA THR A 355 -11.02 -13.36 6.13
C THR A 355 -11.87 -12.24 5.54
N VAL A 356 -12.52 -12.47 4.39
CA VAL A 356 -13.44 -11.51 3.75
C VAL A 356 -14.44 -10.92 4.75
N TRP A 357 -15.09 -11.76 5.55
CA TRP A 357 -16.03 -11.31 6.59
C TRP A 357 -15.38 -10.37 7.60
N ARG A 358 -14.16 -10.69 8.04
CA ARG A 358 -13.41 -9.85 8.97
C ARG A 358 -12.86 -8.58 8.32
N GLN A 359 -12.65 -8.55 7.01
CA GLN A 359 -12.26 -7.33 6.28
C GLN A 359 -13.41 -6.33 6.30
N VAL A 360 -14.63 -6.77 5.94
CA VAL A 360 -15.79 -5.87 5.83
C VAL A 360 -16.27 -5.37 7.20
N LEU A 361 -16.09 -6.18 8.25
CA LEU A 361 -16.33 -5.79 9.64
C LEU A 361 -15.17 -5.02 10.29
N PHE A 362 -14.08 -4.78 9.58
CA PHE A 362 -12.88 -4.20 10.20
C PHE A 362 -13.14 -2.78 10.72
N GLY A 363 -13.95 -1.99 10.00
CA GLY A 363 -14.18 -0.59 10.33
C GLY A 363 -14.86 -0.35 11.67
N VAL A 364 -14.52 0.78 12.31
CA VAL A 364 -15.09 1.18 13.61
C VAL A 364 -16.58 1.46 13.42
N GLY A 365 -17.41 0.75 14.19
CA GLY A 365 -18.88 0.87 14.10
C GLY A 365 -19.49 0.18 12.88
N ALA A 366 -18.77 -0.73 12.21
CA ALA A 366 -19.34 -1.51 11.11
C ALA A 366 -20.52 -2.37 11.59
N ASP A 367 -21.66 -2.23 10.92
CA ASP A 367 -22.88 -3.00 11.17
C ASP A 367 -22.82 -4.33 10.41
N PRO A 368 -22.88 -5.50 11.09
CA PRO A 368 -22.87 -6.80 10.43
C PRO A 368 -23.99 -7.01 9.41
N ALA A 369 -25.19 -6.46 9.62
CA ALA A 369 -26.30 -6.62 8.68
C ALA A 369 -26.07 -5.81 7.39
N VAL A 370 -25.47 -4.61 7.51
CA VAL A 370 -25.05 -3.81 6.36
C VAL A 370 -23.86 -4.46 5.64
N ALA A 371 -22.92 -5.03 6.38
CA ALA A 371 -21.80 -5.77 5.80
C ALA A 371 -22.28 -6.99 5.00
N ALA A 372 -23.24 -7.75 5.54
CA ALA A 372 -23.87 -8.86 4.84
C ALA A 372 -24.59 -8.39 3.56
N TYR A 373 -25.31 -7.26 3.62
CA TYR A 373 -25.91 -6.65 2.43
C TYR A 373 -24.88 -6.34 1.33
N TRP A 374 -23.73 -5.74 1.68
CA TRP A 374 -22.69 -5.45 0.69
C TRP A 374 -22.00 -6.70 0.15
N LEU A 375 -21.82 -7.74 0.98
CA LEU A 375 -21.26 -9.00 0.50
C LEU A 375 -22.21 -9.70 -0.48
N ASP A 376 -23.51 -9.71 -0.19
CA ASP A 376 -24.53 -10.26 -1.08
C ASP A 376 -24.59 -9.48 -2.40
N ARG A 377 -24.72 -8.15 -2.31
CA ARG A 377 -24.83 -7.26 -3.48
C ARG A 377 -23.63 -7.33 -4.43
N LEU A 378 -22.43 -7.62 -3.92
CA LEU A 378 -21.19 -7.71 -4.71
C LEU A 378 -20.79 -9.16 -5.05
N GLY A 379 -21.64 -10.15 -4.76
CA GLY A 379 -21.38 -11.55 -5.08
C GLY A 379 -20.22 -12.17 -4.28
N LEU A 380 -20.08 -11.80 -3.00
CA LEU A 380 -18.98 -12.20 -2.11
C LEU A 380 -19.42 -13.05 -0.92
N ALA A 381 -20.71 -13.32 -0.75
CA ALA A 381 -21.25 -14.05 0.40
C ALA A 381 -20.57 -15.42 0.61
N ASP A 382 -20.42 -16.21 -0.46
CA ASP A 382 -19.78 -17.54 -0.44
C ASP A 382 -18.26 -17.49 -0.16
N LEU A 383 -17.67 -16.30 -0.21
CA LEU A 383 -16.24 -16.07 0.00
C LEU A 383 -15.93 -15.56 1.41
N ALA A 384 -16.93 -15.43 2.29
CA ALA A 384 -16.81 -14.84 3.63
C ALA A 384 -15.64 -15.40 4.48
N ASP A 385 -15.32 -16.68 4.34
CA ASP A 385 -14.26 -17.40 5.08
C ASP A 385 -12.91 -17.49 4.36
N ARG A 386 -12.82 -16.93 3.15
CA ARG A 386 -11.59 -16.88 2.35
C ARG A 386 -10.69 -15.75 2.83
N ARG A 387 -9.38 -15.94 2.70
CA ARG A 387 -8.35 -14.91 2.92
C ARG A 387 -7.90 -14.29 1.59
N PRO A 388 -7.23 -13.12 1.59
CA PRO A 388 -6.85 -12.41 0.36
C PRO A 388 -6.01 -13.23 -0.63
N ASP A 389 -5.15 -14.12 -0.13
CA ASP A 389 -4.33 -15.05 -0.92
C ASP A 389 -5.15 -16.14 -1.63
N GLN A 390 -6.42 -16.29 -1.27
CA GLN A 390 -7.35 -17.27 -1.83
C GLN A 390 -8.39 -16.64 -2.78
N LEU A 391 -8.21 -15.37 -3.15
CA LEU A 391 -9.14 -14.59 -3.97
C LEU A 391 -8.50 -14.18 -5.30
N SER A 392 -9.31 -14.09 -6.36
CA SER A 392 -8.91 -13.48 -7.63
C SER A 392 -8.69 -11.96 -7.49
N GLY A 393 -8.03 -11.34 -8.47
CA GLY A 393 -7.80 -9.89 -8.49
C GLY A 393 -9.11 -9.09 -8.38
N GLY A 394 -10.11 -9.43 -9.19
CA GLY A 394 -11.44 -8.80 -9.15
C GLY A 394 -12.19 -9.03 -7.84
N GLN A 395 -12.10 -10.23 -7.26
CA GLN A 395 -12.68 -10.51 -5.94
C GLN A 395 -12.02 -9.66 -4.84
N ARG A 396 -10.69 -9.52 -4.84
CA ARG A 396 -9.99 -8.66 -3.87
C ARG A 396 -10.47 -7.20 -3.95
N ARG A 397 -10.70 -6.70 -5.17
CA ARG A 397 -11.17 -5.33 -5.41
C ARG A 397 -12.60 -5.12 -4.91
N ARG A 398 -13.51 -6.06 -5.21
CA ARG A 398 -14.88 -6.05 -4.66
C ARG A 398 -14.90 -6.12 -3.14
N VAL A 399 -14.04 -6.93 -2.51
CA VAL A 399 -13.94 -6.99 -1.04
C VAL A 399 -13.47 -5.65 -0.45
N ALA A 400 -12.51 -4.98 -1.10
CA ALA A 400 -12.05 -3.68 -0.65
C ALA A 400 -13.12 -2.59 -0.81
N LEU A 401 -13.90 -2.64 -1.90
CA LEU A 401 -15.08 -1.77 -2.10
C LEU A 401 -16.14 -2.02 -1.02
N ALA A 402 -16.51 -3.28 -0.77
CA ALA A 402 -17.45 -3.66 0.29
C ALA A 402 -17.02 -3.09 1.65
N ARG A 403 -15.73 -3.24 1.99
CA ARG A 403 -15.12 -2.73 3.22
C ARG A 403 -15.19 -1.20 3.32
N ALA A 404 -15.03 -0.47 2.20
CA ALA A 404 -15.16 0.99 2.21
C ALA A 404 -16.62 1.44 2.44
N LEU A 405 -17.60 0.63 2.02
CA LEU A 405 -19.04 0.95 2.10
C LEU A 405 -19.68 0.56 3.44
N THR A 406 -19.08 -0.35 4.22
CA THR A 406 -19.71 -0.85 5.47
C THR A 406 -19.87 0.22 6.56
N ARG A 407 -19.10 1.31 6.51
CA ARG A 407 -19.22 2.45 7.44
C ARG A 407 -20.19 3.54 6.98
N ARG A 408 -20.94 3.32 5.90
CA ARG A 408 -21.86 4.33 5.31
C ARG A 408 -21.15 5.67 5.09
N PRO A 409 -20.05 5.69 4.32
CA PRO A 409 -19.24 6.89 4.15
C PRO A 409 -20.06 8.01 3.49
N ARG A 410 -19.76 9.26 3.86
CA ARG A 410 -20.38 10.44 3.24
C ARG A 410 -19.81 10.73 1.87
N LEU A 411 -18.56 10.34 1.65
CA LEU A 411 -17.83 10.47 0.40
C LEU A 411 -17.03 9.20 0.14
N LEU A 412 -17.16 8.66 -1.06
CA LEU A 412 -16.36 7.53 -1.53
C LEU A 412 -15.25 8.03 -2.47
N LEU A 413 -14.01 7.64 -2.20
CA LEU A 413 -12.85 7.96 -3.02
C LEU A 413 -12.33 6.68 -3.68
N LEU A 414 -12.30 6.66 -5.00
CA LEU A 414 -11.93 5.48 -5.79
C LEU A 414 -10.69 5.77 -6.64
N ASP A 415 -9.58 5.12 -6.35
CA ASP A 415 -8.31 5.27 -7.07
C ASP A 415 -8.16 4.14 -8.09
N GLU A 416 -8.48 4.42 -9.36
CA GLU A 416 -8.47 3.48 -10.48
C GLU A 416 -9.19 2.14 -10.18
N PRO A 417 -10.45 2.15 -9.72
CA PRO A 417 -11.16 0.97 -9.21
C PRO A 417 -11.31 -0.18 -10.23
N PHE A 418 -11.09 0.10 -11.50
CA PHE A 418 -11.25 -0.83 -12.62
C PHE A 418 -9.92 -1.32 -13.21
N ALA A 419 -8.79 -0.77 -12.76
CA ALA A 419 -7.49 -1.12 -13.30
C ALA A 419 -7.12 -2.58 -12.99
N GLY A 420 -6.55 -3.26 -13.98
CA GLY A 420 -6.10 -4.66 -13.86
C GLY A 420 -7.22 -5.70 -13.81
N LEU A 421 -8.47 -5.31 -14.10
CA LEU A 421 -9.60 -6.23 -14.25
C LEU A 421 -9.75 -6.67 -15.71
N ASP A 422 -10.19 -7.92 -15.90
CA ASP A 422 -10.67 -8.42 -17.17
C ASP A 422 -11.95 -7.71 -17.59
N THR A 423 -12.18 -7.60 -18.91
CA THR A 423 -13.28 -6.80 -19.47
C THR A 423 -14.66 -7.14 -18.89
N PRO A 424 -15.07 -8.43 -18.78
CA PRO A 424 -16.40 -8.75 -18.25
C PRO A 424 -16.60 -8.30 -16.80
N VAL A 425 -15.62 -8.55 -15.92
CA VAL A 425 -15.68 -8.17 -14.50
C VAL A 425 -15.61 -6.66 -14.34
N ARG A 426 -14.83 -5.99 -15.19
CA ARG A 426 -14.77 -4.52 -15.22
C ARG A 426 -16.13 -3.93 -15.55
N ASP A 427 -16.80 -4.44 -16.58
CA ASP A 427 -18.09 -3.92 -17.01
C ASP A 427 -19.19 -4.21 -15.97
N GLU A 428 -19.19 -5.39 -15.35
CA GLU A 428 -20.08 -5.72 -14.22
C GLU A 428 -19.90 -4.71 -13.07
N LEU A 429 -18.65 -4.46 -12.64
CA LEU A 429 -18.36 -3.53 -11.54
C LEU A 429 -18.73 -2.07 -11.88
N ARG A 430 -18.55 -1.65 -13.15
CA ARG A 430 -18.97 -0.32 -13.62
C ARG A 430 -20.48 -0.15 -13.49
N HIS A 431 -21.26 -1.16 -13.90
CA HIS A 431 -22.71 -1.14 -13.78
C HIS A 431 -23.17 -1.17 -12.32
N GLU A 432 -22.53 -1.97 -11.47
CA GLU A 432 -22.80 -2.02 -10.03
C GLU A 432 -22.55 -0.67 -9.36
N LEU A 433 -21.41 -0.02 -9.63
CA LEU A 433 -21.08 1.29 -9.08
C LEU A 433 -22.05 2.37 -9.57
N ARG A 434 -22.42 2.35 -10.85
CA ARG A 434 -23.42 3.29 -11.40
C ARG A 434 -24.79 3.09 -10.76
N ALA A 435 -25.24 1.85 -10.62
CA ALA A 435 -26.49 1.52 -9.94
C ALA A 435 -26.46 1.98 -8.48
N LEU A 436 -25.34 1.74 -7.78
CA LEU A 436 -25.13 2.19 -6.41
C LEU A 436 -25.22 3.72 -6.27
N GLN A 437 -24.54 4.48 -7.14
CA GLN A 437 -24.60 5.94 -7.14
C GLN A 437 -26.04 6.44 -7.35
N ARG A 438 -26.79 5.86 -8.29
CA ARG A 438 -28.20 6.23 -8.54
C ARG A 438 -29.10 5.89 -7.37
N ASP A 439 -28.95 4.70 -6.79
CA ASP A 439 -29.82 4.19 -5.73
C ASP A 439 -29.62 4.92 -4.39
N THR A 440 -28.41 5.42 -4.13
CA THR A 440 -28.03 5.98 -2.82
C THR A 440 -27.74 7.48 -2.86
N GLY A 441 -27.53 8.05 -4.05
CA GLY A 441 -27.06 9.43 -4.21
C GLY A 441 -25.66 9.66 -3.63
N MET A 442 -24.88 8.58 -3.42
CA MET A 442 -23.58 8.64 -2.75
C MET A 442 -22.61 9.56 -3.49
N ALA A 443 -21.98 10.45 -2.74
CA ALA A 443 -20.94 11.32 -3.29
C ALA A 443 -19.68 10.50 -3.56
N THR A 444 -19.09 10.67 -4.75
CA THR A 444 -17.95 9.86 -5.19
C THR A 444 -16.93 10.73 -5.94
N VAL A 445 -15.65 10.62 -5.59
CA VAL A 445 -14.55 11.06 -6.46
C VAL A 445 -13.85 9.82 -7.02
N LEU A 446 -13.81 9.71 -8.34
CA LEU A 446 -13.16 8.65 -9.08
C LEU A 446 -11.89 9.20 -9.76
N VAL A 447 -10.76 8.54 -9.58
CA VAL A 447 -9.58 8.72 -10.41
C VAL A 447 -9.56 7.63 -11.48
N THR A 448 -9.42 8.02 -12.74
CA THR A 448 -9.28 7.07 -13.85
C THR A 448 -8.37 7.63 -14.95
N HIS A 449 -7.90 6.74 -15.81
CA HIS A 449 -7.25 7.05 -17.08
C HIS A 449 -8.15 6.77 -18.28
N ASP A 450 -9.35 6.23 -18.06
CA ASP A 450 -10.32 5.86 -19.09
C ASP A 450 -11.42 6.94 -19.18
N PRO A 451 -11.51 7.68 -20.31
CA PRO A 451 -12.57 8.64 -20.55
C PRO A 451 -13.97 8.02 -20.52
N ASP A 452 -14.14 6.77 -20.92
CA ASP A 452 -15.47 6.16 -20.95
C ASP A 452 -15.99 5.90 -19.52
N GLU A 453 -15.08 5.60 -18.58
CA GLU A 453 -15.42 5.47 -17.16
C GLU A 453 -15.87 6.81 -16.56
N ALA A 454 -15.18 7.88 -16.90
CA ALA A 454 -15.50 9.22 -16.45
C ALA A 454 -16.87 9.67 -17.00
N ALA A 455 -17.11 9.43 -18.29
CA ALA A 455 -18.39 9.73 -18.94
C ALA A 455 -19.56 8.91 -18.35
N LEU A 456 -19.29 7.68 -17.90
CA LEU A 456 -20.32 6.78 -17.37
C LEU A 456 -20.72 7.08 -15.91
N LEU A 457 -19.77 7.56 -15.10
CA LEU A 457 -19.85 7.53 -13.63
C LEU A 457 -19.79 8.91 -12.93
N ALA A 458 -19.53 9.99 -13.67
CA ALA A 458 -19.36 11.31 -13.08
C ALA A 458 -20.24 12.39 -13.72
N ASP A 459 -20.78 13.28 -12.88
CA ASP A 459 -21.50 14.49 -13.28
C ASP A 459 -20.53 15.56 -13.83
N GLU A 460 -19.36 15.67 -13.19
CA GLU A 460 -18.31 16.60 -13.56
C GLU A 460 -16.97 15.90 -13.75
N VAL A 461 -16.13 16.52 -14.57
CA VAL A 461 -14.80 16.02 -14.93
C VAL A 461 -13.76 17.09 -14.65
N LEU A 462 -12.65 16.69 -14.02
CA LEU A 462 -11.48 17.52 -13.75
C LEU A 462 -10.27 16.90 -14.46
N LEU A 463 -9.76 17.60 -15.47
CA LEU A 463 -8.54 17.24 -16.18
C LEU A 463 -7.34 17.82 -15.44
N LEU A 464 -6.47 16.95 -14.93
CA LEU A 464 -5.29 17.28 -14.16
C LEU A 464 -4.02 17.11 -15.01
N SER A 465 -3.11 18.08 -14.93
CA SER A 465 -1.81 18.01 -15.60
C SER A 465 -0.74 18.66 -14.74
N ALA A 466 0.36 17.94 -14.51
CA ALA A 466 1.52 18.42 -13.74
C ALA A 466 1.15 19.08 -12.40
N GLY A 467 0.20 18.49 -11.67
CA GLY A 467 -0.23 18.98 -10.36
C GLY A 467 -1.21 20.15 -10.38
N THR A 468 -1.69 20.58 -11.56
CA THR A 468 -2.61 21.72 -11.73
C THR A 468 -3.84 21.35 -12.55
N VAL A 469 -4.96 22.03 -12.29
CA VAL A 469 -6.19 21.87 -13.08
C VAL A 469 -5.98 22.45 -14.47
N ARG A 470 -6.18 21.62 -15.50
CA ARG A 470 -6.14 22.04 -16.90
C ARG A 470 -7.50 22.51 -17.39
N GLN A 471 -8.53 21.73 -17.11
CA GLN A 471 -9.92 22.01 -17.44
C GLN A 471 -10.81 21.31 -16.42
N GLN A 472 -11.95 21.93 -16.09
CA GLN A 472 -12.98 21.28 -15.29
C GLN A 472 -14.36 21.80 -15.68
N GLY A 473 -15.40 21.00 -15.45
CA GLY A 473 -16.79 21.38 -15.70
C GLY A 473 -17.70 20.17 -15.82
N ARG A 474 -18.93 20.40 -16.30
CA ARG A 474 -19.86 19.31 -16.60
C ARG A 474 -19.26 18.34 -17.60
N GLN A 475 -19.53 17.06 -17.40
CA GLN A 475 -19.01 16.00 -18.24
C GLN A 475 -19.33 16.24 -19.73
N GLU A 476 -20.56 16.62 -20.08
CA GLU A 476 -20.94 16.93 -21.47
C GLU A 476 -20.15 18.11 -22.06
N GLU A 477 -19.98 19.20 -21.29
CA GLU A 477 -19.30 20.41 -21.73
C GLU A 477 -17.80 20.17 -21.96
N VAL A 478 -17.13 19.46 -21.04
CA VAL A 478 -15.70 19.15 -21.13
C VAL A 478 -15.41 18.24 -22.33
N TYR A 479 -16.31 17.28 -22.62
CA TYR A 479 -16.15 16.37 -23.77
C TYR A 479 -16.44 17.04 -25.10
N ALA A 480 -17.44 17.93 -25.14
CA ALA A 480 -17.79 18.66 -26.35
C ALA A 480 -16.78 19.77 -26.68
N HIS A 481 -16.21 20.43 -25.66
CA HIS A 481 -15.35 21.60 -25.84
C HIS A 481 -14.03 21.46 -25.05
N PRO A 482 -13.11 20.57 -25.47
CA PRO A 482 -11.79 20.49 -24.86
C PRO A 482 -11.04 21.84 -24.96
N CYS A 483 -10.38 22.27 -23.89
CA CYS A 483 -9.75 23.59 -23.85
C CYS A 483 -8.50 23.72 -24.74
N ASP A 484 -7.89 22.59 -25.12
CA ASP A 484 -6.69 22.52 -25.96
C ASP A 484 -6.43 21.08 -26.46
N PRO A 485 -5.45 20.88 -27.37
CA PRO A 485 -5.12 19.56 -27.92
C PRO A 485 -4.75 18.49 -26.87
N ARG A 486 -4.15 18.87 -25.74
CA ARG A 486 -3.77 17.88 -24.71
C ARG A 486 -4.98 17.46 -23.89
N ALA A 487 -5.92 18.37 -23.64
CA ALA A 487 -7.21 18.03 -23.04
C ALA A 487 -8.00 17.05 -23.93
N ALA A 488 -8.06 17.33 -25.23
CA ALA A 488 -8.70 16.44 -26.21
C ALA A 488 -8.10 15.02 -26.20
N ARG A 489 -6.76 14.91 -26.15
CA ARG A 489 -6.08 13.61 -26.03
C ARG A 489 -6.41 12.88 -24.73
N LEU A 490 -6.51 13.59 -23.60
CA LEU A 490 -6.90 12.99 -22.32
C LEU A 490 -8.34 12.49 -22.31
N LEU A 491 -9.21 13.05 -23.16
CA LEU A 491 -10.59 12.63 -23.37
C LEU A 491 -10.72 11.53 -24.43
N GLY A 492 -9.60 11.00 -24.94
CA GLY A 492 -9.58 9.90 -25.91
C GLY A 492 -9.80 10.33 -27.36
N ILE A 493 -9.83 11.64 -27.66
CA ILE A 493 -9.96 12.14 -29.03
C ILE A 493 -8.60 11.96 -29.73
N ARG A 494 -8.58 11.11 -30.78
CA ARG A 494 -7.35 10.72 -31.49
C ARG A 494 -7.08 11.52 -32.75
N ASN A 495 -8.13 11.96 -33.42
CA ASN A 495 -8.05 12.76 -34.64
C ASN A 495 -7.64 14.19 -34.26
N LEU A 496 -6.35 14.46 -34.24
CA LEU A 496 -5.81 15.81 -34.11
C LEU A 496 -4.92 16.10 -35.32
N THR A 497 -5.26 17.15 -36.06
CA THR A 497 -4.63 17.50 -37.32
C THR A 497 -4.34 19.00 -37.37
N ALA A 498 -3.29 19.38 -38.10
CA ALA A 498 -2.98 20.76 -38.37
C ALA A 498 -3.92 21.34 -39.43
N GLY A 499 -4.21 22.63 -39.33
CA GLY A 499 -4.98 23.37 -40.33
C GLY A 499 -4.55 24.82 -40.37
N THR A 500 -4.98 25.52 -41.41
CA THR A 500 -4.75 26.96 -41.57
C THR A 500 -6.08 27.65 -41.81
N VAL A 501 -6.27 28.82 -41.22
CA VAL A 501 -7.47 29.62 -41.46
C VAL A 501 -7.30 30.37 -42.79
N GLY A 502 -8.16 30.07 -43.75
CA GLY A 502 -8.16 30.70 -45.06
C GLY A 502 -8.90 32.05 -45.11
N PRO A 503 -8.94 32.68 -46.28
CA PRO A 503 -9.75 33.89 -46.51
C PRO A 503 -11.22 33.61 -46.18
N GLY A 504 -11.89 34.59 -45.54
CA GLY A 504 -13.29 34.47 -45.14
C GLY A 504 -13.53 33.70 -43.84
N GLY A 505 -12.48 33.40 -43.06
CA GLY A 505 -12.62 32.73 -41.76
C GLY A 505 -12.95 31.24 -41.90
N VAL A 506 -12.41 30.56 -42.92
CA VAL A 506 -12.70 29.13 -43.15
C VAL A 506 -11.50 28.31 -42.71
N LEU A 507 -11.69 27.36 -41.79
CA LEU A 507 -10.68 26.36 -41.46
C LEU A 507 -10.38 25.50 -42.67
N ARG A 508 -9.10 25.40 -43.06
CA ARG A 508 -8.65 24.55 -44.16
C ARG A 508 -7.66 23.49 -43.67
N CYS A 509 -7.83 22.28 -44.20
CA CYS A 509 -6.86 21.20 -44.09
C CYS A 509 -6.29 20.93 -45.49
N GLY A 510 -5.11 21.46 -45.78
CA GLY A 510 -4.60 21.56 -47.15
C GLY A 510 -5.50 22.44 -48.02
N ALA A 511 -5.96 21.92 -49.15
CA ALA A 511 -6.84 22.68 -50.06
C ALA A 511 -8.33 22.66 -49.65
N ALA A 512 -8.75 21.74 -48.78
CA ALA A 512 -10.16 21.52 -48.45
C ALA A 512 -10.64 22.41 -47.29
N ALA A 513 -11.87 22.93 -47.38
CA ALA A 513 -12.56 23.60 -46.29
C ALA A 513 -13.17 22.57 -45.31
N VAL A 514 -13.09 22.86 -44.02
CA VAL A 514 -13.59 22.01 -42.94
C VAL A 514 -14.83 22.63 -42.29
N CYS A 515 -14.69 23.83 -41.71
CA CYS A 515 -15.77 24.59 -41.09
C CYS A 515 -15.42 26.09 -41.06
N ASP A 516 -16.41 26.93 -40.78
CA ASP A 516 -16.20 28.36 -40.55
C ASP A 516 -15.69 28.63 -39.13
N THR A 517 -14.93 29.70 -38.95
CA THR A 517 -14.29 30.10 -37.69
C THR A 517 -14.08 31.62 -37.63
N ASP A 518 -14.16 32.16 -36.42
CA ASP A 518 -13.92 33.59 -36.15
C ASP A 518 -12.43 33.95 -36.05
N LEU A 519 -11.52 32.98 -36.23
CA LEU A 519 -10.08 33.23 -36.20
C LEU A 519 -9.61 34.03 -37.43
N PRO A 520 -8.57 34.88 -37.29
CA PRO A 520 -8.02 35.63 -38.43
C PRO A 520 -7.46 34.70 -39.52
N ALA A 521 -7.63 35.10 -40.78
CA ALA A 521 -6.98 34.43 -41.91
C ALA A 521 -5.44 34.41 -41.74
N GLY A 522 -4.81 33.29 -42.09
CA GLY A 522 -3.38 33.04 -41.90
C GLY A 522 -3.03 32.43 -40.54
N THR A 523 -3.99 32.23 -39.64
CA THR A 523 -3.73 31.57 -38.35
C THR A 523 -3.52 30.07 -38.54
N ASP A 524 -2.37 29.56 -38.11
CA ASP A 524 -2.14 28.12 -37.96
C ASP A 524 -2.93 27.60 -36.76
N VAL A 525 -3.64 26.51 -36.94
CA VAL A 525 -4.45 25.88 -35.89
C VAL A 525 -4.19 24.39 -35.79
N THR A 526 -4.45 23.85 -34.61
CA THR A 526 -4.71 22.43 -34.44
C THR A 526 -6.20 22.25 -34.28
N TRP A 527 -6.79 21.26 -34.93
CA TRP A 527 -8.21 20.94 -34.78
C TRP A 527 -8.41 19.46 -34.55
N CYS A 528 -9.57 19.12 -33.98
CA CYS A 528 -9.96 17.75 -33.74
C CYS A 528 -11.43 17.48 -34.06
N VAL A 529 -11.74 16.21 -34.28
CA VAL A 529 -13.10 15.70 -34.49
C VAL A 529 -13.19 14.29 -33.92
N ARG A 530 -14.27 13.89 -33.27
CA ARG A 530 -14.35 12.51 -32.77
C ARG A 530 -14.53 11.50 -33.92
N PRO A 531 -13.94 10.29 -33.84
CA PRO A 531 -14.08 9.28 -34.89
C PRO A 531 -15.52 8.92 -35.26
N ASP A 532 -16.43 8.91 -34.27
CA ASP A 532 -17.85 8.63 -34.45
C ASP A 532 -18.63 9.77 -35.12
N GLN A 533 -18.03 10.96 -35.27
CA GLN A 533 -18.64 12.12 -35.92
C GLN A 533 -18.23 12.24 -37.39
N ILE A 534 -17.35 11.36 -37.90
CA ILE A 534 -16.93 11.35 -39.30
C ILE A 534 -17.82 10.41 -40.10
N THR A 535 -18.54 10.96 -41.08
CA THR A 535 -19.30 10.15 -42.04
C THR A 535 -18.49 9.92 -43.31
N LEU A 536 -18.39 8.66 -43.75
CA LEU A 536 -17.64 8.26 -44.95
C LEU A 536 -18.58 7.95 -46.12
N SER A 537 -18.29 8.51 -47.29
CA SER A 537 -18.91 8.15 -48.57
C SER A 537 -17.84 7.78 -49.61
N THR A 538 -18.15 6.80 -50.47
CA THR A 538 -17.28 6.43 -51.60
C THR A 538 -17.41 7.45 -52.72
N MET A 539 -16.33 7.66 -53.47
CA MET A 539 -16.30 8.65 -54.57
C MET A 539 -17.06 8.22 -55.84
N ASP A 540 -17.59 6.99 -55.88
CA ASP A 540 -18.29 6.42 -57.03
C ASP A 540 -19.79 6.78 -57.09
N GLY A 541 -20.34 7.40 -56.02
CA GLY A 541 -21.73 7.85 -55.95
C GLY A 541 -21.92 9.29 -56.43
N ALA A 542 -22.81 9.51 -57.40
CA ALA A 542 -23.07 10.80 -58.08
C ALA A 542 -23.75 11.90 -57.22
N GLY A 543 -23.44 12.04 -55.93
CA GLY A 543 -24.11 13.03 -55.09
C GLY A 543 -23.49 13.25 -53.71
N ALA A 544 -22.39 14.01 -53.64
CA ALA A 544 -22.03 14.79 -52.45
C ALA A 544 -21.01 15.88 -52.82
N ALA A 545 -21.49 17.09 -53.13
CA ALA A 545 -20.65 18.27 -53.28
C ALA A 545 -20.25 18.77 -51.88
N GLY A 546 -19.07 18.36 -51.39
CA GLY A 546 -18.53 18.77 -50.09
C GLY A 546 -17.69 17.68 -49.42
N GLY A 547 -16.94 18.05 -48.37
CA GLY A 547 -16.15 17.12 -47.55
C GLY A 547 -14.66 17.00 -47.93
N LEU A 548 -13.88 16.49 -46.99
CA LEU A 548 -12.44 16.24 -47.17
C LEU A 548 -12.22 15.00 -48.03
N ALA A 549 -11.38 15.10 -49.05
CA ALA A 549 -10.92 13.93 -49.80
C ALA A 549 -9.87 13.17 -48.98
N GLY A 550 -9.90 11.85 -49.02
CA GLY A 550 -8.91 10.99 -48.40
C GLY A 550 -8.87 9.60 -49.03
N ARG A 551 -7.90 8.80 -48.63
CA ARG A 551 -7.74 7.41 -49.07
C ARG A 551 -7.72 6.48 -47.87
N VAL A 552 -8.49 5.40 -47.93
CA VAL A 552 -8.46 4.37 -46.89
C VAL A 552 -7.10 3.69 -46.89
N VAL A 553 -6.41 3.69 -45.75
CA VAL A 553 -5.12 3.03 -45.57
C VAL A 553 -5.27 1.71 -44.83
N ASP A 554 -6.19 1.67 -43.85
CA ASP A 554 -6.41 0.49 -43.03
C ASP A 554 -7.88 0.40 -42.58
N VAL A 555 -8.35 -0.82 -42.36
CA VAL A 555 -9.71 -1.13 -41.92
C VAL A 555 -9.64 -2.18 -40.82
N VAL A 556 -9.84 -1.74 -39.58
CA VAL A 556 -9.85 -2.61 -38.41
C VAL A 556 -11.30 -3.00 -38.09
N ARG A 557 -11.64 -4.25 -38.38
CA ARG A 557 -12.97 -4.81 -38.10
C ARG A 557 -13.02 -5.34 -36.66
N LEU A 558 -13.64 -4.59 -35.77
CA LEU A 558 -13.89 -5.02 -34.38
C LEU A 558 -15.29 -5.63 -34.27
N ALA A 559 -15.56 -6.32 -33.15
CA ALA A 559 -16.80 -7.06 -32.96
C ALA A 559 -18.06 -6.17 -33.01
N ALA A 560 -17.96 -4.91 -32.53
CA ALA A 560 -19.10 -3.99 -32.43
C ALA A 560 -19.12 -2.88 -33.50
N PHE A 561 -17.97 -2.55 -34.08
CA PHE A 561 -17.82 -1.47 -35.05
C PHE A 561 -16.59 -1.69 -35.92
N THR A 562 -16.50 -0.95 -37.03
CA THR A 562 -15.29 -0.90 -37.86
C THR A 562 -14.61 0.46 -37.67
N GLU A 563 -13.31 0.43 -37.42
CA GLU A 563 -12.45 1.62 -37.49
C GLU A 563 -11.82 1.68 -38.88
N THR A 564 -11.94 2.82 -39.54
CA THR A 564 -11.34 3.07 -40.85
C THR A 564 -10.31 4.18 -40.71
N VAL A 565 -9.06 3.87 -41.04
CA VAL A 565 -7.96 4.84 -41.03
C VAL A 565 -7.84 5.45 -42.42
N ILE A 566 -7.98 6.77 -42.50
CA ILE A 566 -7.97 7.55 -43.73
C ILE A 566 -6.76 8.47 -43.73
N GLU A 567 -5.97 8.40 -44.79
CA GLU A 567 -4.86 9.33 -45.06
C GLU A 567 -5.39 10.48 -45.91
N LEU A 568 -5.18 11.69 -45.43
CA LEU A 568 -5.50 12.94 -46.11
C LEU A 568 -4.38 13.29 -47.12
N PRO A 569 -4.66 14.13 -48.12
CA PRO A 569 -3.64 14.64 -49.05
C PRO A 569 -2.48 15.39 -48.36
N THR A 570 -2.68 15.88 -47.14
CA THR A 570 -1.64 16.51 -46.32
C THR A 570 -0.65 15.50 -45.73
N GLY A 571 -0.95 14.20 -45.78
CA GLY A 571 -0.21 13.12 -45.11
C GLY A 571 -0.71 12.80 -43.70
N ASP A 572 -1.60 13.62 -43.14
CA ASP A 572 -2.23 13.37 -41.84
C ASP A 572 -3.21 12.18 -41.91
N ARG A 573 -3.40 11.51 -40.78
CA ARG A 573 -4.32 10.37 -40.67
C ARG A 573 -5.47 10.67 -39.73
N LEU A 574 -6.69 10.42 -40.20
CA LEU A 574 -7.92 10.47 -39.41
C LEU A 574 -8.50 9.07 -39.28
N THR A 575 -9.12 8.77 -38.15
CA THR A 575 -9.86 7.54 -37.89
C THR A 575 -11.34 7.86 -37.85
N ALA A 576 -12.14 7.13 -38.63
CA ALA A 576 -13.60 7.17 -38.55
C ALA A 576 -14.12 5.84 -37.97
N THR A 577 -15.15 5.91 -37.13
CA THR A 577 -15.78 4.74 -36.54
C THR A 577 -17.20 4.60 -37.07
N ARG A 578 -17.57 3.40 -37.54
CA ARG A 578 -18.92 3.14 -38.07
C ARG A 578 -19.44 1.75 -37.72
N THR A 579 -20.76 1.65 -37.58
CA THR A 579 -21.48 0.37 -37.59
C THR A 579 -21.84 0.01 -39.04
N GLY A 580 -21.43 -1.17 -39.52
CA GLY A 580 -21.73 -1.66 -40.87
C GLY A 580 -20.51 -1.79 -41.79
N PRO A 581 -20.73 -2.05 -43.10
CA PRO A 581 -19.64 -2.31 -44.05
C PRO A 581 -18.74 -1.09 -44.22
N ALA A 582 -17.43 -1.32 -44.23
CA ALA A 582 -16.43 -0.29 -44.46
C ALA A 582 -15.83 -0.39 -45.88
N PRO A 583 -15.48 0.73 -46.52
CA PRO A 583 -14.75 0.73 -47.79
C PRO A 583 -13.40 0.02 -47.63
N GLU A 584 -13.01 -0.78 -48.63
CA GLU A 584 -11.77 -1.56 -48.60
C GLU A 584 -10.52 -0.65 -48.63
N PRO A 585 -9.35 -1.12 -48.16
CA PRO A 585 -8.09 -0.40 -48.30
C PRO A 585 -7.81 0.07 -49.73
N ALA A 586 -7.12 1.20 -49.87
CA ALA A 586 -6.86 1.93 -51.10
C ALA A 586 -8.08 2.58 -51.78
N THR A 587 -9.30 2.41 -51.26
CA THR A 587 -10.50 3.07 -51.80
C THR A 587 -10.44 4.59 -51.54
N PRO A 588 -10.70 5.44 -52.56
CA PRO A 588 -10.87 6.87 -52.37
C PRO A 588 -12.22 7.19 -51.72
N VAL A 589 -12.19 8.01 -50.68
CA VAL A 589 -13.38 8.34 -49.88
C VAL A 589 -13.49 9.85 -49.65
N ARG A 590 -14.72 10.30 -49.36
CA ARG A 590 -14.99 11.63 -48.81
C ARG A 590 -15.39 11.52 -47.35
N LEU A 591 -14.82 12.40 -46.53
CA LEU A 591 -15.18 12.58 -45.14
C LEU A 591 -16.10 13.79 -45.01
N ALA A 592 -17.34 13.56 -44.57
CA ALA A 592 -18.24 14.62 -44.14
C ALA A 592 -18.09 14.79 -42.62
N ILE A 593 -17.79 16.02 -42.21
CA ILE A 593 -17.59 16.41 -40.81
C ILE A 593 -18.63 17.48 -40.49
N PRO A 594 -19.51 17.27 -39.50
CA PRO A 594 -20.42 18.32 -39.02
C PRO A 594 -19.60 19.51 -38.49
N PRO A 595 -19.89 20.76 -38.91
CA PRO A 595 -19.14 21.93 -38.45
C PRO A 595 -19.11 22.10 -36.93
N ASP A 596 -20.19 21.73 -36.25
CA ASP A 596 -20.38 21.75 -34.80
C ASP A 596 -19.59 20.65 -34.07
N ALA A 597 -19.14 19.60 -34.78
CA ALA A 597 -18.30 18.54 -34.22
C ALA A 597 -16.80 18.87 -34.24
N VAL A 598 -16.41 20.02 -34.81
CA VAL A 598 -15.01 20.45 -34.92
C VAL A 598 -14.65 21.36 -33.75
N THR A 599 -13.62 20.97 -33.00
CA THR A 599 -12.96 21.87 -32.04
C THR A 599 -11.60 22.29 -32.61
N LEU A 600 -11.28 23.58 -32.56
CA LEU A 600 -10.02 24.10 -33.09
C LEU A 600 -9.37 25.09 -32.13
N TRP A 601 -8.03 25.12 -32.15
CA TRP A 601 -7.20 25.98 -31.30
C TRP A 601 -6.06 26.57 -32.10
N PRO A 602 -5.69 27.84 -31.89
CA PRO A 602 -4.47 28.41 -32.46
C PRO A 602 -3.25 27.56 -32.06
N SER A 603 -2.41 27.23 -33.04
CA SER A 603 -1.13 26.58 -32.82
C SER A 603 -0.22 27.58 -32.09
N ARG A 604 0.28 27.20 -30.91
CA ARG A 604 1.23 28.01 -30.12
C ARG A 604 2.67 27.70 -30.46
#